data_AF-A0A5C2SGV0-F1
#
_entry.id   AF-A0A5C2SGV0-F1
#
_cell.length_a   1.000
_cell.length_b   1.000
_cell.length_c   1.000
_cell.angle_alpha   90.00
_cell.angle_beta   90.00
_cell.angle_gamma   90.00
#
_symmetry.space_group_name_H-M   'P 1'
#
loop_
_entity.id
_entity.type
_entity.pdbx_description
1 polymer ?
#
loop_
_entity_poly.entity_id
_entity_poly.type
_entity_poly.pdbx_seq_one_letter_code
_entity_poly.pdbx_strand_id
1 'polypeptide(L)'
;MFTLPHGPTSDVAAAKEGMESLPMAEHSEVLSGLLSIISGIALPPLNDIDFVESMLDAADKYQMPLPIAVFRAAALPTFLQKHPIRVYAIACRMLWEADAKAAATCTLRLDIMAPEHRQDMLASTSHTS
;
A
#
# COMPACT_ATOMS: atom_id res chain seq x y z
N MET A 1 2.03 -22.25 -33.86
CA MET A 1 1.06 -22.40 -32.76
C MET A 1 1.58 -23.45 -31.82
N PHE A 2 1.85 -23.10 -30.56
CA PHE A 2 2.31 -24.05 -29.55
C PHE A 2 1.11 -24.46 -28.70
N THR A 3 0.57 -25.65 -28.96
CA THR A 3 -0.45 -26.25 -28.10
C THR A 3 0.24 -27.26 -27.21
N LEU A 4 0.16 -27.07 -25.89
CA LEU A 4 0.73 -27.98 -24.91
C LEU A 4 -0.17 -29.23 -24.74
N PRO A 5 0.38 -30.44 -24.52
CA PRO A 5 -0.40 -31.66 -24.35
C PRO A 5 -1.04 -31.71 -22.96
N HIS A 6 -2.33 -32.03 -22.87
CA HIS A 6 -3.02 -32.27 -21.60
C HIS A 6 -3.28 -33.78 -21.47
N GLY A 7 -2.81 -34.40 -20.39
CA GLY A 7 -3.04 -35.82 -20.07
C GLY A 7 -4.48 -36.11 -19.63
N PRO A 8 -4.95 -37.37 -19.70
CA PRO A 8 -6.37 -37.68 -19.67
C PRO A 8 -6.97 -37.66 -18.26
N THR A 9 -7.95 -36.77 -18.11
CA THR A 9 -9.21 -36.90 -17.35
C THR A 9 -9.28 -38.01 -16.28
N SER A 10 -9.25 -37.61 -15.02
CA SER A 10 -9.88 -38.33 -13.90
C SER A 10 -10.92 -37.44 -13.24
N ASP A 11 -12.11 -38.00 -13.10
CA ASP A 11 -13.39 -37.36 -12.82
C ASP A 11 -13.51 -36.83 -11.37
N VAL A 12 -14.19 -35.67 -11.25
CA VAL A 12 -14.90 -35.11 -10.07
C VAL A 12 -14.21 -34.86 -8.70
N ALA A 13 -12.89 -35.00 -8.55
CA ALA A 13 -12.16 -34.52 -7.35
C ALA A 13 -11.02 -33.52 -7.64
N ALA A 14 -10.89 -33.06 -8.89
CA ALA A 14 -9.67 -32.45 -9.44
C ALA A 14 -9.77 -30.94 -9.76
N ALA A 15 -10.45 -30.13 -8.94
CA ALA A 15 -10.52 -28.68 -9.15
C ALA A 15 -9.36 -27.90 -8.48
N LYS A 16 -8.36 -28.58 -7.91
CA LYS A 16 -7.19 -27.96 -7.26
C LYS A 16 -5.83 -28.35 -7.85
N GLU A 17 -5.80 -29.18 -8.89
CA GLU A 17 -4.56 -29.57 -9.57
C GLU A 17 -4.37 -28.66 -10.79
N GLY A 18 -3.65 -27.57 -10.61
CA GLY A 18 -3.35 -26.61 -11.67
C GLY A 18 -3.22 -25.17 -11.21
N MET A 19 -3.59 -24.87 -9.96
CA MET A 19 -3.35 -23.55 -9.38
C MET A 19 -1.93 -23.54 -8.80
N GLU A 20 -0.95 -23.21 -9.63
CA GLU A 20 0.40 -22.89 -9.17
C GLU A 20 0.30 -21.73 -8.16
N SER A 21 0.37 -22.07 -6.87
CA SER A 21 0.31 -21.08 -5.81
C SER A 21 1.67 -20.43 -5.68
N LEU A 22 1.76 -19.15 -6.08
CA LEU A 22 2.94 -18.35 -5.84
C LEU A 22 2.87 -17.79 -4.40
N PRO A 23 3.81 -18.16 -3.51
CA PRO A 23 3.83 -17.59 -2.16
C PRO A 23 4.19 -16.11 -2.25
N MET A 24 3.31 -15.26 -1.73
CA MET A 24 3.51 -13.81 -1.60
C MET A 24 3.80 -13.45 -0.14
N ALA A 25 4.58 -12.39 0.08
CA ALA A 25 4.92 -11.93 1.43
C ALA A 25 3.81 -11.05 2.02
N GLU A 26 3.00 -10.44 1.15
CA GLU A 26 1.97 -9.48 1.49
C GLU A 26 0.67 -10.17 1.89
N HIS A 27 -0.09 -9.53 2.78
CA HIS A 27 -1.41 -10.00 3.14
C HIS A 27 -2.37 -9.96 1.95
N SER A 28 -3.31 -10.91 1.93
CA SER A 28 -4.30 -11.06 0.86
C SER A 28 -5.10 -9.78 0.61
N GLU A 29 -5.36 -8.99 1.64
CA GLU A 29 -6.12 -7.73 1.55
C GLU A 29 -5.34 -6.66 0.78
N VAL A 30 -4.03 -6.55 1.03
CA VAL A 30 -3.15 -5.60 0.33
C VAL A 30 -3.09 -5.96 -1.15
N LEU A 31 -2.85 -7.23 -1.45
CA LEU A 31 -2.76 -7.69 -2.84
C LEU A 31 -4.11 -7.54 -3.56
N SER A 32 -5.22 -7.88 -2.89
CA SER A 32 -6.56 -7.67 -3.44
C SER A 32 -6.84 -6.19 -3.73
N GLY A 33 -6.44 -5.28 -2.84
CA GLY A 33 -6.56 -3.84 -3.04
C GLY A 33 -5.78 -3.35 -4.26
N LEU A 34 -4.50 -3.73 -4.36
CA LEU A 34 -3.65 -3.38 -5.51
C LEU A 34 -4.22 -3.92 -6.82
N LEU A 35 -4.59 -5.20 -6.84
CA LEU A 35 -5.17 -5.86 -8.01
C LEU A 35 -6.50 -5.22 -8.42
N SER A 36 -7.33 -4.82 -7.46
CA SER A 36 -8.61 -4.14 -7.72
C SER A 36 -8.40 -2.78 -8.40
N ILE A 37 -7.36 -2.04 -8.01
CA ILE A 37 -7.02 -0.76 -8.62
C ILE A 37 -6.54 -0.96 -10.06
N ILE A 38 -5.59 -1.88 -10.30
CA ILE A 38 -5.04 -2.07 -11.66
C ILE A 38 -6.03 -2.72 -12.63
N SER A 39 -6.97 -3.50 -12.11
CA SER A 39 -8.06 -4.08 -12.90
C SER A 39 -9.22 -3.12 -13.13
N GLY A 40 -9.22 -1.96 -12.46
CA GLY A 40 -10.28 -0.96 -12.56
C GLY A 40 -11.61 -1.41 -11.94
N ILE A 41 -11.61 -2.40 -11.06
CA ILE A 41 -12.82 -2.94 -10.44
C ILE A 41 -13.35 -2.01 -9.36
N ALA A 42 -12.49 -1.63 -8.42
CA ALA A 42 -12.87 -0.81 -7.27
C ALA A 42 -11.65 -0.14 -6.63
N LEU A 43 -11.91 0.98 -5.96
CA LEU A 43 -10.96 1.60 -5.05
C LEU A 43 -11.17 0.99 -3.66
N PRO A 44 -10.16 0.33 -3.06
CA PRO A 44 -10.26 -0.17 -1.69
C PRO A 44 -10.43 0.99 -0.69
N PRO A 45 -10.94 0.72 0.53
CA PRO A 45 -11.11 1.77 1.54
C PRO A 45 -9.76 2.36 1.96
N LEU A 46 -9.53 3.64 1.66
CA LEU A 46 -8.30 4.37 1.97
C LEU A 46 -8.41 5.19 3.26
N ASN A 47 -9.08 4.63 4.27
CA ASN A 47 -9.37 5.31 5.53
C ASN A 47 -8.38 4.99 6.65
N ASP A 48 -7.65 3.89 6.51
CA ASP A 48 -6.65 3.41 7.45
C ASP A 48 -5.25 3.65 6.88
N ILE A 49 -4.43 4.40 7.61
CA ILE A 49 -3.08 4.77 7.19
C ILE A 49 -2.13 3.57 7.21
N ASP A 50 -2.30 2.61 8.13
CA ASP A 50 -1.46 1.41 8.21
C ASP A 50 -1.67 0.51 6.99
N PHE A 51 -2.94 0.37 6.57
CA PHE A 51 -3.31 -0.33 5.35
C PHE A 51 -2.75 0.37 4.10
N VAL A 52 -2.87 1.71 4.03
CA VAL A 52 -2.34 2.49 2.90
C VAL A 52 -0.82 2.42 2.82
N GLU A 53 -0.11 2.47 3.95
CA GLU A 53 1.34 2.29 3.99
C GLU A 53 1.76 0.90 3.51
N SER A 54 1.09 -0.16 3.98
CA SER A 54 1.34 -1.54 3.52
C SER A 54 1.12 -1.67 2.01
N MET A 55 0.10 -1.00 1.49
CA MET A 55 -0.23 -1.01 0.08
C MET A 55 0.73 -0.17 -0.77
N LEU A 56 1.25 0.95 -0.24
CA LEU A 56 2.32 1.72 -0.86
C LEU A 56 3.62 0.91 -0.93
N ASP A 57 3.98 0.20 0.14
CA ASP A 57 5.21 -0.60 0.20
C ASP A 57 5.16 -1.76 -0.79
N ALA A 58 4.02 -2.44 -0.88
CA ALA A 58 3.78 -3.47 -1.88
C ALA A 58 3.76 -2.88 -3.31
N ALA A 59 3.13 -1.72 -3.52
CA ALA A 59 3.09 -1.08 -4.84
C ALA A 59 4.48 -0.62 -5.30
N ASP A 60 5.32 -0.12 -4.40
CA ASP A 60 6.70 0.26 -4.71
C ASP A 60 7.55 -0.98 -5.03
N LYS A 61 7.45 -2.03 -4.20
CA LYS A 61 8.11 -3.34 -4.44
C LYS A 61 7.75 -3.93 -5.80
N TYR A 62 6.48 -3.85 -6.19
CA TYR A 62 5.98 -4.39 -7.46
C TYR A 62 6.03 -3.38 -8.62
N GLN A 63 6.61 -2.19 -8.40
CA GLN A 63 6.71 -1.12 -9.40
C GLN A 63 5.37 -0.79 -10.07
N MET A 64 4.34 -0.57 -9.26
CA MET A 64 2.97 -0.32 -9.70
C MET A 64 2.64 1.18 -9.61
N PRO A 65 2.93 2.00 -10.65
CA PRO A 65 2.77 3.45 -10.58
C PRO A 65 1.32 3.90 -10.42
N LEU A 66 0.35 3.13 -10.92
CA LEU A 66 -1.07 3.49 -10.87
C LEU A 66 -1.62 3.49 -9.42
N PRO A 67 -1.51 2.40 -8.63
CA PRO A 67 -1.86 2.44 -7.21
C PRO A 67 -1.17 3.57 -6.44
N ILE A 68 0.14 3.77 -6.66
CA ILE A 68 0.91 4.84 -6.00
C ILE A 68 0.30 6.22 -6.29
N ALA A 69 -0.01 6.51 -7.55
CA ALA A 69 -0.65 7.77 -7.95
C ALA A 69 -2.06 7.92 -7.37
N VAL A 70 -2.83 6.83 -7.33
CA VAL A 70 -4.17 6.80 -6.74
C VAL A 70 -4.13 7.11 -5.23
N PHE A 71 -3.19 6.55 -4.47
CA PHE A 71 -3.06 6.85 -3.04
C PHE A 71 -2.64 8.29 -2.80
N ARG A 72 -1.69 8.79 -3.60
CA ARG A 72 -1.25 10.18 -3.52
C ARG A 72 -2.41 11.16 -3.75
N ALA A 73 -3.30 10.86 -4.70
CA ALA A 73 -4.43 11.71 -5.03
C ALA A 73 -5.61 11.58 -4.06
N ALA A 74 -5.98 10.35 -3.68
CA ALA A 74 -7.23 10.07 -2.97
C ALA A 74 -7.09 10.00 -1.44
N ALA A 75 -5.94 9.53 -0.94
CA ALA A 75 -5.75 9.25 0.48
C ALA A 75 -4.94 10.34 1.19
N LEU A 76 -3.87 10.80 0.53
CA LEU A 76 -2.90 11.73 1.12
C LEU A 76 -3.54 13.01 1.68
N PRO A 77 -4.50 13.69 1.01
CA PRO A 77 -5.12 14.90 1.54
C PRO A 77 -5.87 14.68 2.87
N THR A 78 -6.54 13.53 3.01
CA THR A 78 -7.27 13.16 4.23
C THR A 78 -6.30 12.86 5.37
N PHE A 79 -5.23 12.13 5.07
CA PHE A 79 -4.23 11.81 6.09
C PHE A 79 -3.35 12.99 6.47
N LEU A 80 -3.15 13.97 5.58
CA LEU A 80 -2.36 15.16 5.87
C LEU A 80 -2.93 15.94 7.07
N GLN A 81 -4.26 15.94 7.24
CA GLN A 81 -4.92 16.61 8.36
C GLN A 81 -4.92 15.77 9.65
N LYS A 82 -4.94 14.44 9.53
CA LYS A 82 -5.06 13.52 10.68
C LYS A 82 -3.71 13.05 11.23
N HIS A 83 -2.76 12.76 10.35
CA HIS A 83 -1.46 12.16 10.65
C HIS A 83 -0.34 12.85 9.85
N PRO A 84 -0.12 14.16 10.03
CA PRO A 84 0.87 14.91 9.24
C PRO A 84 2.29 14.38 9.38
N ILE A 85 2.65 13.79 10.53
CA ILE A 85 3.98 13.20 10.78
C ILE A 85 4.19 11.95 9.92
N ARG A 86 3.22 11.04 9.90
CA ARG A 86 3.29 9.82 9.07
C ARG A 86 3.29 10.16 7.59
N VAL A 87 2.43 11.10 7.18
CA VAL A 87 2.41 11.59 5.79
C VAL A 87 3.74 12.21 5.37
N TYR A 88 4.40 12.95 6.25
CA TYR A 88 5.75 13.47 6.00
C TYR A 88 6.74 12.33 5.74
N ALA A 89 6.77 11.30 6.60
CA ALA A 89 7.65 10.16 6.44
C ALA A 89 7.40 9.40 5.12
N ILE A 90 6.13 9.15 4.78
CA ILE A 90 5.74 8.53 3.50
C ILE A 90 6.21 9.38 2.32
N ALA A 91 5.92 10.68 2.34
CA ALA A 91 6.28 11.59 1.24
C ALA A 91 7.80 11.69 1.06
N CYS A 92 8.58 11.66 2.14
CA CYS A 92 10.04 11.56 2.06
C CYS A 92 10.50 10.24 1.43
N ARG A 93 9.94 9.10 1.85
CA ARG A 93 10.27 7.77 1.30
C ARG A 93 9.95 7.66 -0.19
N MET A 94 8.82 8.22 -0.61
CA MET A 94 8.36 8.21 -2.00
C MET A 94 8.93 9.37 -2.85
N LEU A 95 9.82 10.20 -2.29
CA LEU A 95 10.42 11.37 -2.94
C LEU A 95 9.39 12.39 -3.46
N TRP A 96 8.27 12.55 -2.75
CA TRP A 96 7.23 13.52 -3.06
C TRP A 96 7.51 14.86 -2.37
N GLU A 97 8.50 15.60 -2.86
CA GLU A 97 9.01 16.81 -2.20
C GLU A 97 7.93 17.86 -1.86
N ALA A 98 6.98 18.08 -2.78
CA ALA A 98 5.89 19.03 -2.56
C ALA A 98 4.97 18.60 -1.40
N ASP A 99 4.66 17.31 -1.32
CA ASP A 99 3.80 16.75 -0.27
C ASP A 99 4.56 16.67 1.06
N ALA A 100 5.85 16.34 1.03
CA ALA A 100 6.71 16.37 2.21
C ALA A 100 6.77 17.79 2.80
N LYS A 101 6.93 18.81 1.96
CA LYS A 101 6.91 20.22 2.41
C LYS A 101 5.55 20.62 2.98
N ALA A 102 4.46 20.20 2.36
CA ALA A 102 3.11 20.45 2.86
C ALA A 102 2.90 19.78 4.24
N ALA A 103 3.30 18.52 4.38
CA ALA A 103 3.21 17.77 5.62
C ALA A 103 4.05 18.37 6.74
N ALA A 104 5.31 18.73 6.46
CA ALA A 104 6.18 19.43 7.41
C ALA A 104 5.59 20.79 7.84
N THR A 105 4.90 21.49 6.95
CA THR A 105 4.23 22.75 7.32
C THR A 105 3.05 22.50 8.26
N CYS A 106 2.32 21.40 8.07
CA CYS A 106 1.25 20.98 8.98
C CYS A 106 1.78 20.58 10.36
N THR A 107 2.94 19.93 10.45
CA THR A 107 3.53 19.54 11.75
C THR A 107 3.96 20.74 12.59
N LEU A 108 4.32 21.88 11.99
CA LEU A 108 4.65 23.12 12.73
C LEU A 108 3.48 23.67 13.57
N ARG A 109 2.25 23.27 13.26
CA ARG A 109 1.05 23.62 14.03
C ARG A 109 0.72 22.63 15.14
N LEU A 110 1.40 21.49 15.17
CA LEU A 110 1.24 20.46 16.19
C LEU A 110 2.31 20.62 17.28
N ASP A 111 1.91 20.38 18.52
CA ASP A 111 2.89 20.08 19.57
C ASP A 111 3.38 18.63 19.38
N ILE A 112 4.47 18.50 18.61
CA ILE A 112 5.12 17.22 18.31
C ILE A 112 5.66 16.49 19.56
N MET A 113 5.79 17.19 20.69
CA MET A 113 6.26 16.60 21.96
C MET A 113 5.11 16.13 22.85
N ALA A 114 3.86 16.41 22.46
CA ALA A 114 2.69 15.90 23.15
C ALA A 114 2.65 14.36 23.08
N PRO A 115 2.22 13.68 24.17
CA PRO A 115 2.26 12.22 24.27
C PRO A 115 1.44 11.50 23.19
N GLU A 116 0.43 12.16 22.63
CA GLU A 116 -0.43 11.68 21.54
C GLU A 116 0.31 11.48 20.20
N HIS A 117 1.37 12.24 19.92
CA HIS A 117 2.12 12.16 18.65
C HIS A 117 3.35 11.25 18.71
N ARG A 118 3.67 10.71 19.89
CA ARG A 118 4.87 9.88 20.11
C ARG A 118 4.81 8.53 19.40
N GLN A 119 3.60 7.98 19.23
CA GLN A 119 3.39 6.71 18.52
C GLN A 119 3.69 6.84 17.02
N ASP A 120 3.26 7.94 16.40
CA ASP A 120 3.52 8.24 15.00
C ASP A 120 5.03 8.44 14.73
N MET A 121 5.76 9.06 15.66
CA MET A 121 7.23 9.14 15.56
C MET A 121 7.89 7.75 15.63
N LEU A 122 7.49 6.91 16.58
CA LEU A 122 8.05 5.55 16.71
C LEU A 122 7.79 4.70 15.46
N ALA A 123 6.58 4.77 14.89
CA ALA A 123 6.21 4.05 13.68
C ALA A 123 7.07 4.45 12.47
N SER A 124 7.45 5.73 12.35
CA SER A 124 8.36 6.17 11.28
C SER A 124 9.81 5.66 11.43
N THR A 125 10.23 5.29 12.64
CA THR A 125 11.62 4.88 12.92
C THR A 125 11.86 3.38 12.78
N SER A 126 10.83 2.53 12.83
CA SER A 126 10.98 1.06 12.86
C SER A 126 11.30 0.40 11.52
N HIS A 127 11.34 1.15 10.40
CA HIS A 127 11.62 0.60 9.07
C HIS A 127 13.04 0.87 8.54
N THR A 128 13.95 1.39 9.38
CA THR A 128 15.38 1.52 9.04
C THR A 128 16.22 0.51 9.82
N SER A 129 16.25 -0.74 9.36
CA SER A 129 17.28 -1.74 9.68
C SER A 129 17.38 -2.77 8.57
#